data_AF-A0AA41RY39-F1
#
_entry.id   AF-A0AA41RY39-F1
#
_cell.length_a   1.000
_cell.length_b   1.000
_cell.length_c   1.000
_cell.angle_alpha   90.00
_cell.angle_beta   90.00
_cell.angle_gamma   90.00
#
_symmetry.space_group_name_H-M   'P 1'
#
loop_
_entity.id
_entity.type
_entity.pdbx_description
1 polymer ?
#
loop_
_entity_poly.entity_id
_entity_poly.type
_entity_poly.pdbx_seq_one_letter_code
_entity_poly.pdbx_strand_id
1 'polypeptide(L)'
;METFQFQKNSLVIIFFLQISISVSWGFFVPVDNYLIHCGSAENTILDNRIFVSDSSGCGSNLWSAARTTSLKDQNPLEGSSPLYHTARVFTKLSNYEFEIKEKGTHLVRLHFFPFDSSKFNLSDSLFHVSVNEVLLLTNFTGQEENRSHRKPLLKEYLIWIESGDKLVLSFIPSKESSFAFVNAIEIISAPKDLIADTAQYVTPERVEKYNGLTKAALETIYRINIGGPKVTPFNDTLWRTWIPDDAFLKLVAASKAISFSGRIKYHVGGASREVAPDNVYSSARIMSYPNVSMPDFNVTWVFPVKSGYSYLVRMHFCDIASMALNELYFDIYINGYAAYLDFDISELSGQMLAAPYYADFVIDAHAAKELTISIGPSSLSSPERINAILNGLEIMKMNNSMGSLDGEISADSILRSSPRRHMGILAPSVVLSSLLLAAFVLHKRRTEKKDSMEWSPLPVDVPEGK
;
A
#
# COMPACT_ATOMS: atom_id res chain seq x y z
N MET A 1 -1.91 30.11 80.45
CA MET A 1 -0.90 29.50 79.54
C MET A 1 -1.61 28.38 78.82
N GLU A 2 -2.31 28.72 77.74
CA GLU A 2 -1.84 28.47 76.36
C GLU A 2 -1.72 26.95 76.12
N THR A 3 -2.61 26.31 75.37
CA THR A 3 -2.71 26.50 73.91
C THR A 3 -4.00 25.89 73.37
N PHE A 4 -4.67 26.63 72.48
CA PHE A 4 -5.64 26.12 71.51
C PHE A 4 -4.89 25.38 70.40
N GLN A 5 -5.36 24.21 69.96
CA GLN A 5 -5.15 23.78 68.58
C GLN A 5 -6.36 23.01 68.03
N PHE A 6 -6.73 23.40 66.82
CA PHE A 6 -7.87 23.01 66.02
C PHE A 6 -7.81 21.53 65.61
N GLN A 7 -8.88 20.75 65.89
CA GLN A 7 -9.14 19.52 65.16
C GLN A 7 -9.82 19.86 63.82
N LYS A 8 -9.03 19.92 62.74
CA LYS A 8 -9.55 19.89 61.37
C LYS A 8 -9.92 18.45 61.02
N ASN A 9 -11.22 18.18 60.91
CA ASN A 9 -11.73 16.97 60.25
C ASN A 9 -11.41 17.05 58.76
N SER A 10 -10.41 16.29 58.30
CA SER A 10 -10.13 16.13 56.88
C SER A 10 -10.95 14.97 56.33
N LEU A 11 -11.95 15.29 55.52
CA LEU A 11 -12.81 14.34 54.82
C LEU A 11 -12.00 13.71 53.67
N VAL A 12 -11.50 12.49 53.85
CA VAL A 12 -10.79 11.76 52.78
C VAL A 12 -11.83 11.15 51.84
N ILE A 13 -12.08 11.80 50.71
CA ILE A 13 -12.90 11.27 49.62
C ILE A 13 -11.99 10.37 48.77
N ILE A 14 -12.15 9.06 48.91
CA ILE A 14 -11.48 8.07 48.05
C ILE A 14 -12.27 7.99 46.75
N PHE A 15 -11.77 8.65 45.70
CA PHE A 15 -12.24 8.46 44.33
C PHE A 15 -11.73 7.09 43.83
N PHE A 16 -12.60 6.08 43.81
CA PHE A 16 -12.35 4.85 43.07
C PHE A 16 -12.44 5.17 41.57
N LEU A 17 -11.30 5.47 40.96
CA LEU A 17 -11.17 5.51 39.51
C LEU A 17 -11.26 4.06 39.01
N GLN A 18 -12.46 3.61 38.63
CA GLN A 18 -12.61 2.35 37.92
C GLN A 18 -11.99 2.51 36.53
N ILE A 19 -10.73 2.13 36.40
CA ILE A 19 -10.10 1.88 35.12
C ILE A 19 -10.71 0.59 34.59
N SER A 20 -11.73 0.74 33.76
CA SER A 20 -12.23 -0.33 32.92
C SER A 20 -11.14 -0.67 31.89
N ILE A 21 -10.22 -1.58 32.23
CA ILE A 21 -9.38 -2.24 31.23
C ILE A 21 -10.29 -3.23 30.50
N SER A 22 -11.00 -2.74 29.49
CA SER A 22 -11.63 -3.60 28.50
C SER A 22 -10.50 -4.26 27.71
N VAL A 23 -10.05 -5.44 28.15
CA VAL A 23 -9.30 -6.36 27.30
C VAL A 23 -10.33 -6.96 26.33
N SER A 24 -10.68 -6.20 25.30
CA SER A 24 -11.38 -6.72 24.14
C SER A 24 -10.41 -7.68 23.43
N TRP A 25 -10.59 -8.98 23.64
CA TRP A 25 -10.12 -10.02 22.71
C TRP A 25 -10.99 -9.91 21.44
N GLY A 26 -10.87 -8.79 20.74
CA GLY A 26 -11.54 -8.56 19.47
C GLY A 26 -10.56 -8.89 18.35
N PHE A 27 -11.05 -9.56 17.32
CA PHE A 27 -10.38 -9.55 16.02
C PHE A 27 -10.23 -8.09 15.57
N PHE A 28 -9.10 -7.74 14.95
CA PHE A 28 -8.91 -6.41 14.39
C PHE A 28 -10.03 -6.08 13.39
N VAL A 29 -10.64 -4.91 13.57
CA VAL A 29 -11.63 -4.36 12.66
C VAL A 29 -11.09 -3.04 12.11
N PRO A 30 -10.78 -2.95 10.80
CA PRO A 30 -10.28 -1.72 10.22
C PRO A 30 -11.34 -0.61 10.28
N VAL A 31 -10.93 0.59 10.70
CA VAL A 31 -11.79 1.79 10.76
C VAL A 31 -12.20 2.24 9.35
N ASP A 32 -11.22 2.29 8.45
CA ASP A 32 -11.42 2.51 7.03
C ASP A 32 -11.34 1.16 6.30
N ASN A 33 -12.41 0.79 5.62
CA ASN A 33 -12.54 -0.49 4.91
C ASN A 33 -13.39 -0.32 3.65
N TYR A 34 -12.74 0.07 2.56
CA TYR A 34 -13.37 0.25 1.26
C TYR A 34 -13.00 -0.93 0.36
N LEU A 35 -13.98 -1.79 0.07
CA LEU A 35 -13.82 -2.93 -0.82
C LEU A 35 -14.71 -2.70 -2.04
N ILE A 36 -14.11 -2.44 -3.20
CA ILE A 36 -14.81 -1.98 -4.40
C ILE A 36 -14.72 -3.06 -5.47
N HIS A 37 -15.88 -3.50 -5.98
CA HIS A 37 -15.98 -4.37 -7.15
C HIS A 37 -16.15 -3.51 -8.41
N CYS A 38 -15.08 -3.35 -9.18
CA CYS A 38 -15.04 -2.39 -10.25
C CYS A 38 -15.73 -2.90 -11.52
N GLY A 39 -16.63 -2.09 -12.05
CA GLY A 39 -17.40 -2.41 -13.25
C GLY A 39 -18.56 -3.40 -13.03
N SER A 40 -18.80 -3.82 -11.79
CA SER A 40 -19.95 -4.66 -11.44
C SER A 40 -21.20 -3.81 -11.23
N ALA A 41 -22.37 -4.36 -11.53
CA ALA A 41 -23.67 -3.76 -11.20
C ALA A 41 -24.16 -4.13 -9.78
N GLU A 42 -23.57 -5.17 -9.19
CA GLU A 42 -24.02 -5.75 -7.92
C GLU A 42 -22.85 -5.96 -6.96
N ASN A 43 -23.18 -6.00 -5.67
CA ASN A 43 -22.20 -6.33 -4.64
C ASN A 43 -21.80 -7.80 -4.75
N THR A 44 -20.59 -8.13 -4.32
CA THR A 44 -20.08 -9.49 -4.36
C THR A 44 -19.56 -9.89 -2.98
N ILE A 45 -19.95 -11.09 -2.54
CA ILE A 45 -19.48 -11.65 -1.28
C ILE A 45 -18.32 -12.61 -1.60
N LEU A 46 -17.15 -12.35 -1.04
CA LEU A 46 -15.95 -13.18 -1.20
C LEU A 46 -15.23 -13.29 0.15
N ASP A 47 -14.96 -14.50 0.63
CA ASP A 47 -14.27 -14.74 1.90
C ASP A 47 -14.89 -13.97 3.09
N ASN A 48 -16.23 -13.96 3.17
CA ASN A 48 -17.03 -13.18 4.13
C ASN A 48 -16.86 -11.65 4.05
N ARG A 49 -16.31 -11.14 2.95
CA ARG A 49 -16.20 -9.71 2.66
C ARG A 49 -17.21 -9.29 1.61
N ILE A 50 -17.80 -8.12 1.79
CA ILE A 50 -18.72 -7.53 0.80
C ILE A 50 -17.93 -6.50 0.00
N PHE A 51 -17.69 -6.80 -1.27
CA PHE A 51 -17.20 -5.84 -2.25
C PHE A 51 -18.38 -5.09 -2.86
N VAL A 52 -18.38 -3.78 -2.69
CA VAL A 52 -19.47 -2.89 -3.13
C VAL A 52 -19.28 -2.52 -4.60
N SER A 53 -20.36 -2.56 -5.37
CA SER A 53 -20.37 -2.12 -6.77
C SER A 53 -20.02 -0.64 -6.89
N ASP A 54 -19.15 -0.30 -7.86
CA ASP A 54 -18.80 1.08 -8.21
C ASP A 54 -19.78 1.72 -9.24
N SER A 55 -20.91 1.07 -9.52
CA SER A 55 -21.90 1.58 -10.47
C SER A 55 -22.71 2.76 -9.91
N SER A 56 -23.24 3.60 -10.80
CA SER A 56 -24.02 4.79 -10.47
C SER A 56 -25.32 4.39 -9.75
N GLY A 57 -25.28 4.38 -8.42
CA GLY A 57 -26.40 3.99 -7.54
C GLY A 57 -25.93 3.42 -6.20
N CYS A 58 -24.75 2.77 -6.15
CA CYS A 58 -24.25 2.07 -4.96
C CYS A 58 -22.93 2.62 -4.37
N GLY A 59 -22.37 3.69 -4.94
CA GLY A 59 -21.11 4.29 -4.48
C GLY A 59 -20.75 5.60 -5.18
N SER A 60 -21.74 6.31 -5.73
CA SER A 60 -21.57 7.43 -6.67
C SER A 60 -20.82 8.64 -6.13
N ASN A 61 -20.58 8.71 -4.82
CA ASN A 61 -19.88 9.83 -4.19
C ASN A 61 -18.36 9.61 -4.09
N LEU A 62 -17.85 8.44 -4.50
CA LEU A 62 -16.45 8.02 -4.29
C LEU A 62 -15.50 8.33 -5.46
N TRP A 63 -15.95 8.99 -6.53
CA TRP A 63 -15.11 9.14 -7.73
C TRP A 63 -15.54 10.30 -8.63
N SER A 64 -14.56 10.99 -9.22
CA SER A 64 -14.78 12.04 -10.23
C SER A 64 -14.42 11.48 -11.60
N ALA A 65 -15.43 10.95 -12.31
CA ALA A 65 -15.23 10.31 -13.60
C ALA A 65 -15.54 11.19 -14.81
N ALA A 66 -14.53 11.38 -15.65
CA ALA A 66 -14.76 11.69 -17.05
C ALA A 66 -14.61 10.41 -17.89
N ARG A 67 -15.70 9.96 -18.52
CA ARG A 67 -15.72 8.87 -19.53
C ARG A 67 -15.18 7.51 -19.07
N THR A 68 -15.86 6.90 -18.11
CA THR A 68 -15.62 5.50 -17.72
C THR A 68 -16.60 4.54 -18.36
N THR A 69 -16.19 3.29 -18.57
CA THR A 69 -17.07 2.22 -19.05
C THR A 69 -16.97 0.99 -18.15
N SER A 70 -18.13 0.41 -17.83
CA SER A 70 -18.23 -0.90 -17.17
C SER A 70 -18.06 -2.00 -18.20
N LEU A 71 -17.20 -2.97 -17.95
CA LEU A 71 -17.05 -4.17 -18.78
C LEU A 71 -17.32 -5.42 -17.97
N LYS A 72 -17.90 -6.42 -18.63
CA LYS A 72 -18.10 -7.77 -18.11
C LYS A 72 -17.47 -8.76 -19.09
N ASP A 73 -16.67 -9.66 -18.55
CA ASP A 73 -16.10 -10.78 -19.28
C ASP A 73 -17.23 -11.75 -19.68
N GLN A 74 -17.30 -12.03 -20.97
CA GLN A 74 -18.29 -12.97 -21.53
C GLN A 74 -17.82 -14.42 -21.45
N ASN A 75 -16.52 -14.65 -21.23
CA ASN A 75 -15.92 -15.97 -21.15
C ASN A 75 -14.92 -16.02 -19.98
N PRO A 76 -15.40 -15.85 -18.73
CA PRO A 76 -14.54 -15.82 -17.57
C PRO A 76 -13.77 -17.14 -17.42
N LEU A 77 -12.52 -17.04 -17.00
CA LEU A 77 -11.68 -18.20 -16.74
C LEU A 77 -12.32 -19.07 -15.65
N GLU A 78 -12.46 -20.37 -15.91
CA GLU A 78 -13.06 -21.30 -14.95
C GLU A 78 -12.29 -21.29 -13.61
N GLY A 79 -13.02 -21.21 -12.50
CA GLY A 79 -12.44 -21.13 -11.15
C GLY A 79 -11.81 -19.78 -10.78
N SER A 80 -11.82 -18.78 -11.67
CA SER A 80 -11.40 -17.42 -11.31
C SER A 80 -12.39 -16.74 -10.36
N SER A 81 -11.88 -15.89 -9.47
CA SER A 81 -12.72 -15.11 -8.55
C SER A 81 -13.70 -14.21 -9.33
N PRO A 82 -14.95 -14.06 -8.88
CA PRO A 82 -15.92 -13.15 -9.50
C PRO A 82 -15.44 -11.71 -9.63
N LEU A 83 -14.51 -11.27 -8.75
CA LEU A 83 -13.90 -9.95 -8.83
C LEU A 83 -13.18 -9.68 -10.15
N TYR A 84 -12.75 -10.74 -10.86
CA TYR A 84 -12.02 -10.64 -12.11
C TYR A 84 -12.94 -10.75 -13.34
N HIS A 85 -14.25 -10.95 -13.15
CA HIS A 85 -15.22 -11.08 -14.25
C HIS A 85 -15.73 -9.73 -14.75
N THR A 86 -15.43 -8.64 -14.03
CA THR A 86 -15.73 -7.28 -14.47
C THR A 86 -14.51 -6.39 -14.34
N ALA A 87 -14.53 -5.26 -15.06
CA ALA A 87 -13.55 -4.21 -14.92
C ALA A 87 -14.19 -2.86 -15.19
N ARG A 88 -13.68 -1.81 -14.53
CA ARG A 88 -13.92 -0.43 -14.94
C ARG A 88 -12.79 0.06 -15.81
N VAL A 89 -13.14 0.64 -16.95
CA VAL A 89 -12.21 1.22 -17.92
C VAL A 89 -12.26 2.73 -17.86
N PHE A 90 -11.09 3.38 -17.87
CA PHE A 90 -10.92 4.82 -17.87
C PHE A 90 -10.25 5.24 -19.17
N THR A 91 -10.93 6.05 -20.00
CA THR A 91 -10.35 6.57 -21.26
C THR A 91 -9.63 7.91 -21.10
N LYS A 92 -9.57 8.38 -19.85
CA LYS A 92 -8.97 9.64 -19.40
C LYS A 92 -8.50 9.49 -17.96
N LEU A 93 -7.63 10.41 -17.54
CA LEU A 93 -7.33 10.61 -16.13
C LEU A 93 -8.63 10.65 -15.32
N SER A 94 -8.75 9.71 -14.38
CA SER A 94 -9.92 9.50 -13.54
C SER A 94 -9.47 9.09 -12.15
N ASN A 95 -10.22 9.53 -11.14
CA ASN A 95 -9.85 9.35 -9.74
C ASN A 95 -10.95 8.63 -8.96
N TYR A 96 -10.55 7.75 -8.06
CA TYR A 96 -11.33 7.40 -6.88
C TYR A 96 -10.85 8.23 -5.69
N GLU A 97 -11.78 8.73 -4.90
CA GLU A 97 -11.54 9.51 -3.69
C GLU A 97 -12.20 8.80 -2.49
N PHE A 98 -11.39 8.52 -1.47
CA PHE A 98 -11.83 7.89 -0.24
C PHE A 98 -11.58 8.85 0.92
N GLU A 99 -12.61 9.15 1.69
CA GLU A 99 -12.48 9.93 2.93
C GLU A 99 -11.83 9.04 4.00
N ILE A 100 -10.66 9.45 4.53
CA ILE A 100 -9.94 8.66 5.53
C ILE A 100 -10.28 9.15 6.94
N LYS A 101 -10.75 8.21 7.78
CA LYS A 101 -11.18 8.51 9.14
C LYS A 101 -10.05 8.32 10.14
N GLU A 102 -9.22 7.31 9.96
CA GLU A 102 -8.09 7.02 10.84
C GLU A 102 -6.77 7.43 10.20
N LYS A 103 -5.99 8.24 10.91
CA LYS A 103 -4.60 8.52 10.52
C LYS A 103 -3.75 7.26 10.66
N GLY A 104 -2.93 7.01 9.65
CA GLY A 104 -1.90 5.98 9.72
C GLY A 104 -1.67 5.26 8.39
N THR A 105 -1.05 4.09 8.50
CA THR A 105 -0.80 3.22 7.35
C THR A 105 -2.10 2.60 6.85
N HIS A 106 -2.27 2.58 5.53
CA HIS A 106 -3.38 1.93 4.83
C HIS A 106 -2.82 0.90 3.84
N LEU A 107 -3.41 -0.28 3.82
CA LEU A 107 -3.23 -1.22 2.74
C LEU A 107 -4.04 -0.74 1.54
N VAL A 108 -3.36 -0.54 0.41
CA VAL A 108 -3.96 -0.27 -0.90
C VAL A 108 -3.73 -1.48 -1.78
N ARG A 109 -4.80 -2.16 -2.17
CA ARG A 109 -4.73 -3.32 -3.06
C ARG A 109 -5.47 -3.06 -4.37
N LEU A 110 -4.80 -3.37 -5.47
CA LEU A 110 -5.34 -3.19 -6.82
C LEU A 110 -5.34 -4.54 -7.53
N HIS A 111 -6.51 -4.93 -8.02
CA HIS A 111 -6.74 -6.19 -8.70
C HIS A 111 -6.82 -5.96 -10.21
N PHE A 112 -6.02 -6.71 -10.97
CA PHE A 112 -5.97 -6.65 -12.42
C PHE A 112 -6.09 -8.04 -13.03
N PHE A 113 -7.01 -8.21 -13.96
CA PHE A 113 -7.14 -9.38 -14.80
C PHE A 113 -7.68 -8.94 -16.16
N PRO A 114 -6.83 -8.88 -17.19
CA PRO A 114 -7.24 -8.44 -18.51
C PRO A 114 -8.00 -9.56 -19.24
N PHE A 115 -9.11 -9.17 -19.85
CA PHE A 115 -9.95 -9.99 -20.69
C PHE A 115 -10.39 -9.22 -21.94
N ASP A 116 -10.92 -9.96 -22.90
CA ASP A 116 -11.40 -9.42 -24.16
C ASP A 116 -12.89 -9.07 -24.06
N SER A 117 -13.26 -7.87 -24.53
CA SER A 117 -14.64 -7.42 -24.61
C SER A 117 -14.95 -6.89 -26.01
N SER A 118 -16.23 -6.65 -26.31
CA SER A 118 -16.64 -6.12 -27.62
C SER A 118 -16.11 -4.72 -27.93
N LYS A 119 -15.66 -3.97 -26.92
CA LYS A 119 -15.17 -2.57 -27.07
C LYS A 119 -13.68 -2.40 -26.79
N PHE A 120 -13.12 -3.25 -25.93
CA PHE A 120 -11.73 -3.16 -25.46
C PHE A 120 -11.14 -4.55 -25.32
N ASN A 121 -9.91 -4.74 -25.77
CA ASN A 121 -9.05 -5.82 -25.32
C ASN A 121 -8.18 -5.25 -24.19
N LEU A 122 -8.43 -5.67 -22.95
CA LEU A 122 -7.74 -5.09 -21.79
C LEU A 122 -6.23 -5.35 -21.77
N SER A 123 -5.75 -6.32 -22.57
CA SER A 123 -4.32 -6.57 -22.76
C SER A 123 -3.60 -5.44 -23.51
N ASP A 124 -4.33 -4.60 -24.24
CA ASP A 124 -3.79 -3.46 -25.00
C ASP A 124 -3.70 -2.18 -24.14
N SER A 125 -3.99 -2.29 -22.84
CA SER A 125 -3.89 -1.17 -21.91
C SER A 125 -2.45 -0.77 -21.66
N LEU A 126 -2.20 0.53 -21.49
CA LEU A 126 -0.92 1.07 -21.04
C LEU A 126 -1.19 2.31 -20.22
N PHE A 127 -0.94 2.25 -18.92
CA PHE A 127 -1.34 3.32 -18.02
C PHE A 127 -0.45 3.43 -16.79
N HIS A 128 -0.59 4.55 -16.08
CA HIS A 128 0.03 4.79 -14.80
C HIS A 128 -1.03 4.77 -13.70
N VAL A 129 -0.59 4.45 -12.48
CA VAL A 129 -1.43 4.54 -11.29
C VAL A 129 -0.67 5.28 -10.20
N SER A 130 -1.32 6.26 -9.56
CA SER A 130 -0.78 6.95 -8.40
C SER A 130 -1.79 6.99 -7.26
N VAL A 131 -1.28 7.04 -6.03
CA VAL A 131 -2.07 7.35 -4.82
C VAL A 131 -1.50 8.60 -4.20
N ASN A 132 -2.32 9.65 -4.12
CA ASN A 132 -1.88 10.99 -3.74
C ASN A 132 -0.64 11.40 -4.57
N GLU A 133 0.49 11.64 -3.91
CA GLU A 133 1.76 12.04 -4.55
C GLU A 133 2.68 10.86 -4.89
N VAL A 134 2.30 9.63 -4.52
CA VAL A 134 3.11 8.42 -4.73
C VAL A 134 2.74 7.76 -6.06
N LEU A 135 3.74 7.58 -6.94
CA LEU A 135 3.56 6.84 -8.19
C LEU A 135 3.71 5.33 -7.91
N LEU A 136 2.65 4.56 -8.13
CA LEU A 136 2.61 3.13 -7.82
C LEU A 136 3.05 2.27 -9.02
N LEU A 137 2.58 2.63 -10.21
CA LEU A 137 2.76 1.86 -11.45
C LEU A 137 3.03 2.80 -12.62
N THR A 138 3.96 2.42 -13.50
CA THR A 138 4.33 3.18 -14.69
C THR A 138 4.27 2.30 -15.93
N ASN A 139 3.66 2.79 -17.03
CA ASN A 139 3.56 2.06 -18.29
C ASN A 139 3.07 0.61 -18.09
N PHE A 140 2.08 0.46 -17.22
CA PHE A 140 1.58 -0.83 -16.77
C PHE A 140 0.49 -1.35 -17.72
N THR A 141 0.53 -2.65 -18.01
CA THR A 141 -0.33 -3.32 -19.00
C THR A 141 -1.41 -4.21 -18.39
N GLY A 142 -1.54 -4.22 -17.06
CA GLY A 142 -2.49 -5.12 -16.38
C GLY A 142 -2.01 -6.56 -16.25
N GLN A 143 -0.80 -6.88 -16.68
CA GLN A 143 -0.23 -8.24 -16.71
C GLN A 143 1.16 -8.29 -16.08
N GLU A 144 1.57 -9.47 -15.60
CA GLU A 144 2.97 -9.74 -15.28
C GLU A 144 3.78 -9.95 -16.56
N GLU A 145 4.98 -9.39 -16.59
CA GLU A 145 5.93 -9.63 -17.67
C GLU A 145 6.30 -11.12 -17.75
N ASN A 146 6.39 -11.67 -18.96
CA ASN A 146 6.92 -13.01 -19.26
C ASN A 146 6.10 -14.22 -18.78
N ARG A 147 4.78 -14.10 -18.56
CA ARG A 147 3.91 -15.27 -18.32
C ARG A 147 3.09 -15.67 -19.54
N SER A 148 3.23 -16.93 -19.94
CA SER A 148 2.45 -17.59 -21.01
C SER A 148 0.98 -17.83 -20.66
N HIS A 149 0.60 -17.68 -19.37
CA HIS A 149 -0.75 -17.94 -18.88
C HIS A 149 -1.33 -16.70 -18.19
N ARG A 150 -2.53 -16.30 -18.61
CA ARG A 150 -3.31 -15.22 -17.99
C ARG A 150 -3.62 -15.61 -16.53
N LYS A 151 -3.03 -14.89 -15.56
CA LYS A 151 -3.33 -15.03 -14.13
C LYS A 151 -3.75 -13.68 -13.57
N PRO A 152 -4.70 -13.64 -12.63
CA PRO A 152 -5.01 -12.40 -11.93
C PRO A 152 -3.81 -11.88 -11.15
N LEU A 153 -3.60 -10.57 -11.24
CA LEU A 153 -2.54 -9.85 -10.54
C LEU A 153 -3.13 -9.06 -9.39
N LEU A 154 -2.49 -9.15 -8.24
CA LEU A 154 -2.75 -8.34 -7.05
C LEU A 154 -1.52 -7.49 -6.78
N LYS A 155 -1.68 -6.17 -6.81
CA LYS A 155 -0.67 -5.21 -6.35
C LYS A 155 -1.05 -4.72 -4.97
N GLU A 156 -0.16 -4.83 -3.99
CA GLU A 156 -0.40 -4.44 -2.61
C GLU A 156 0.63 -3.41 -2.16
N TYR A 157 0.13 -2.32 -1.57
CA TYR A 157 0.94 -1.22 -1.09
C TYR A 157 0.56 -0.85 0.35
N LEU A 158 1.52 -0.34 1.11
CA LEU A 158 1.31 0.29 2.42
C LEU A 158 1.62 1.77 2.28
N ILE A 159 0.59 2.61 2.48
CA ILE A 159 0.68 4.06 2.29
C ILE A 159 0.26 4.76 3.57
N TRP A 160 1.09 5.69 4.04
CA TRP A 160 0.74 6.55 5.18
C TRP A 160 -0.18 7.69 4.75
N ILE A 161 -1.29 7.87 5.48
CA ILE A 161 -2.26 8.95 5.25
C ILE A 161 -2.47 9.73 6.56
N GLU A 162 -2.51 11.05 6.47
CA GLU A 162 -2.80 11.94 7.59
C GLU A 162 -4.31 12.02 7.90
N SER A 163 -4.67 12.38 9.13
CA SER A 163 -6.07 12.41 9.56
C SER A 163 -6.87 13.47 8.81
N GLY A 164 -8.04 13.11 8.28
CA GLY A 164 -8.92 14.05 7.59
C GLY A 164 -8.49 14.39 6.17
N ASP A 165 -7.40 13.78 5.68
CA ASP A 165 -7.04 13.80 4.27
C ASP A 165 -7.86 12.77 3.49
N LYS A 166 -7.93 12.96 2.18
CA LYS A 166 -8.46 11.95 1.26
C LYS A 166 -7.35 11.07 0.73
N LEU A 167 -7.68 9.80 0.50
CA LEU A 167 -6.90 8.95 -0.38
C LEU A 167 -7.43 9.09 -1.80
N VAL A 168 -6.61 9.62 -2.71
CA VAL A 168 -6.94 9.85 -4.12
C VAL A 168 -6.15 8.89 -4.99
N LEU A 169 -6.84 7.86 -5.48
CA LEU A 169 -6.29 6.87 -6.41
C LEU A 169 -6.57 7.32 -7.85
N SER A 170 -5.52 7.64 -8.59
CA SER A 170 -5.60 8.18 -9.96
C SER A 170 -5.17 7.14 -10.99
N PHE A 171 -6.00 6.91 -12.01
CA PHE A 171 -5.70 6.08 -13.17
C PHE A 171 -5.46 6.95 -14.39
N ILE A 172 -4.27 6.81 -15.00
CA ILE A 172 -3.79 7.76 -16.00
C ILE A 172 -3.39 6.99 -17.26
N PRO A 173 -4.26 6.91 -18.28
CA PRO A 173 -3.90 6.30 -19.56
C PRO A 173 -2.68 6.98 -20.17
N SER A 174 -1.76 6.20 -20.73
CA SER A 174 -0.60 6.70 -21.48
C SER A 174 -1.05 7.43 -22.76
N LYS A 175 -0.12 8.04 -23.48
CA LYS A 175 -0.40 8.57 -24.84
C LYS A 175 -0.48 7.45 -25.88
N GLU A 176 0.19 6.32 -25.62
CA GLU A 176 0.30 5.19 -26.55
C GLU A 176 -0.89 4.23 -26.48
N SER A 177 -1.57 4.16 -25.33
CA SER A 177 -2.85 3.45 -25.16
C SER A 177 -3.94 4.41 -24.75
N SER A 178 -5.17 4.19 -25.23
CA SER A 178 -6.28 5.11 -24.98
C SER A 178 -6.98 4.90 -23.63
N PHE A 179 -6.57 3.90 -22.84
CA PHE A 179 -7.29 3.55 -21.61
C PHE A 179 -6.45 2.87 -20.52
N ALA A 180 -6.99 2.94 -19.30
CA ALA A 180 -6.60 2.22 -18.10
C ALA A 180 -7.75 1.34 -17.62
N PHE A 181 -7.49 0.35 -16.78
CA PHE A 181 -8.55 -0.45 -16.17
C PHE A 181 -8.21 -0.94 -14.77
N VAL A 182 -9.22 -1.35 -14.02
CA VAL A 182 -9.09 -2.04 -12.72
C VAL A 182 -10.29 -2.95 -12.49
N ASN A 183 -10.08 -4.10 -11.87
CA ASN A 183 -11.12 -5.09 -11.57
C ASN A 183 -11.69 -4.94 -10.16
N ALA A 184 -10.83 -4.66 -9.18
CA ALA A 184 -11.23 -4.37 -7.80
C ALA A 184 -10.19 -3.52 -7.07
N ILE A 185 -10.65 -2.81 -6.04
CA ILE A 185 -9.82 -1.94 -5.17
C ILE A 185 -10.12 -2.30 -3.72
N GLU A 186 -9.10 -2.48 -2.90
CA GLU A 186 -9.22 -2.55 -1.44
C GLU A 186 -8.43 -1.40 -0.80
N ILE A 187 -9.05 -0.63 0.09
CA ILE A 187 -8.41 0.38 0.93
C ILE A 187 -8.75 0.06 2.38
N ILE A 188 -7.75 -0.38 3.15
CA ILE A 188 -7.94 -0.94 4.49
C ILE A 188 -6.98 -0.25 5.45
N SER A 189 -7.49 0.44 6.46
CA SER A 189 -6.66 0.94 7.58
C SER A 189 -5.91 -0.21 8.25
N ALA A 190 -4.61 -0.02 8.47
CA ALA A 190 -3.75 -1.01 9.11
C ALA A 190 -3.73 -0.86 10.64
N PRO A 191 -3.48 -1.95 11.38
CA PRO A 191 -3.10 -1.86 12.78
C PRO A 191 -1.86 -0.98 12.97
N LYS A 192 -1.82 -0.24 14.08
CA LYS A 192 -0.74 0.73 14.37
C LYS A 192 0.64 0.09 14.53
N ASP A 193 0.67 -1.18 14.91
CA ASP A 193 1.86 -2.00 15.07
C ASP A 193 2.24 -2.77 13.81
N LEU A 194 1.48 -2.63 12.71
CA LEU A 194 1.79 -3.35 11.47
C LEU A 194 3.14 -2.91 10.89
N ILE A 195 3.48 -1.62 10.92
CA ILE A 195 4.78 -1.10 10.46
C ILE A 195 5.36 -0.21 11.55
N ALA A 196 6.53 -0.60 12.08
CA ALA A 196 7.26 0.22 13.03
C ALA A 196 7.95 1.39 12.31
N ASP A 197 8.14 2.52 12.99
CA ASP A 197 8.84 3.67 12.39
C ASP A 197 10.36 3.49 12.28
N THR A 198 10.89 2.46 12.95
CA THR A 198 12.33 2.20 13.01
C THR A 198 12.66 0.81 12.52
N ALA A 199 13.82 0.68 11.87
CA ALA A 199 14.37 -0.58 11.39
C ALA A 199 15.90 -0.57 11.52
N GLN A 200 16.54 -1.69 11.20
CA GLN A 200 17.99 -1.80 11.13
C GLN A 200 18.46 -1.59 9.68
N TYR A 201 19.19 -0.52 9.42
CA TYR A 201 19.78 -0.27 8.11
C TYR A 201 21.09 -1.04 7.96
N VAL A 202 21.15 -1.96 6.99
CA VAL A 202 22.26 -2.90 6.80
C VAL A 202 23.17 -2.41 5.68
N THR A 203 24.43 -2.12 6.01
CA THR A 203 25.50 -1.83 5.03
C THR A 203 26.58 -2.92 5.08
N PRO A 204 27.50 -2.96 4.10
CA PRO A 204 28.62 -3.90 4.14
C PRO A 204 29.49 -3.79 5.40
N GLU A 205 29.60 -2.60 5.98
CA GLU A 205 30.50 -2.30 7.08
C GLU A 205 29.82 -2.36 8.46
N ARG A 206 28.54 -2.00 8.55
CA ARG A 206 27.84 -1.88 9.83
C ARG A 206 26.31 -1.92 9.71
N VAL A 207 25.68 -2.03 10.86
CA VAL A 207 24.23 -1.89 11.03
C VAL A 207 23.93 -0.57 11.76
N GLU A 208 23.07 0.25 11.18
CA GLU A 208 22.65 1.53 11.71
C GLU A 208 21.14 1.54 12.03
N LYS A 209 20.69 2.53 12.80
CA LYS A 209 19.25 2.71 13.04
C LYS A 209 18.62 3.50 11.88
N TYR A 210 17.66 2.90 11.20
CA TYR A 210 16.76 3.58 10.28
C TYR A 210 15.58 4.19 11.04
N ASN A 211 15.17 5.42 10.71
CA ASN A 211 13.99 6.07 11.29
C ASN A 211 13.10 6.64 10.18
N GLY A 212 11.81 6.86 10.45
CA GLY A 212 10.88 7.40 9.47
C GLY A 212 10.33 6.36 8.48
N LEU A 213 10.45 5.06 8.80
CA LEU A 213 9.99 3.97 7.93
C LEU A 213 8.48 4.05 7.66
N THR A 214 7.69 4.50 8.65
CA THR A 214 6.22 4.60 8.50
C THR A 214 5.80 5.56 7.41
N LYS A 215 6.64 6.55 7.07
CA LYS A 215 6.36 7.54 6.03
C LYS A 215 6.77 7.08 4.63
N ALA A 216 7.54 6.01 4.52
CA ALA A 216 7.85 5.42 3.23
C ALA A 216 6.60 4.72 2.66
N ALA A 217 6.36 4.89 1.37
CA ALA A 217 5.41 4.04 0.66
C ALA A 217 6.10 2.71 0.35
N LEU A 218 5.41 1.60 0.65
CA LEU A 218 5.96 0.26 0.48
C LEU A 218 5.10 -0.53 -0.52
N GLU A 219 5.73 -1.25 -1.45
CA GLU A 219 5.07 -2.29 -2.27
C GLU A 219 5.47 -3.66 -1.74
N THR A 220 4.52 -4.47 -1.30
CA THR A 220 4.81 -5.87 -0.94
C THR A 220 5.12 -6.66 -2.21
N ILE A 221 6.36 -7.15 -2.33
CA ILE A 221 6.79 -7.95 -3.48
C ILE A 221 6.87 -9.44 -3.16
N TYR A 222 7.22 -9.79 -1.91
CA TYR A 222 7.25 -11.17 -1.43
C TYR A 222 6.64 -11.25 -0.04
N ARG A 223 5.87 -12.31 0.19
CA ARG A 223 5.31 -12.67 1.49
C ARG A 223 5.29 -14.19 1.61
N ILE A 224 6.16 -14.72 2.46
CA ILE A 224 6.60 -16.10 2.44
C ILE A 224 6.30 -16.77 3.79
N ASN A 225 5.59 -17.90 3.75
CA ASN A 225 5.42 -18.79 4.89
C ASN A 225 6.55 -19.83 4.89
N ILE A 226 7.49 -19.71 5.81
CA ILE A 226 8.74 -20.47 5.77
C ILE A 226 8.49 -21.87 6.35
N GLY A 227 8.73 -22.91 5.55
CA GLY A 227 8.50 -24.31 5.94
C GLY A 227 7.02 -24.69 6.10
N GLY A 228 6.11 -23.77 5.81
CA GLY A 228 4.66 -23.95 5.95
C GLY A 228 3.91 -23.98 4.62
N PRO A 229 2.64 -24.41 4.62
CA PRO A 229 1.79 -24.38 3.44
C PRO A 229 1.37 -22.94 3.07
N LYS A 230 0.78 -22.79 1.89
CA LYS A 230 0.21 -21.52 1.45
C LYS A 230 -0.89 -21.07 2.42
N VAL A 231 -0.80 -19.83 2.92
CA VAL A 231 -1.88 -19.17 3.67
C VAL A 231 -2.68 -18.32 2.69
N THR A 232 -3.98 -18.52 2.64
CA THR A 232 -4.91 -17.77 1.78
C THR A 232 -5.55 -16.62 2.54
N PRO A 233 -6.20 -15.64 1.85
CA PRO A 233 -6.90 -14.54 2.51
C PRO A 233 -7.90 -14.97 3.58
N PHE A 234 -8.57 -16.12 3.38
CA PHE A 234 -9.50 -16.69 4.35
C PHE A 234 -8.85 -17.06 5.70
N ASN A 235 -7.57 -17.40 5.69
CA ASN A 235 -6.79 -17.85 6.85
C ASN A 235 -5.82 -16.78 7.37
N ASP A 236 -5.86 -15.56 6.84
CA ASP A 236 -5.03 -14.43 7.26
C ASP A 236 -5.89 -13.33 7.90
N THR A 237 -5.34 -12.66 8.90
CA THR A 237 -6.00 -11.59 9.66
C THR A 237 -6.26 -10.32 8.88
N LEU A 238 -5.51 -10.08 7.79
CA LEU A 238 -5.61 -8.91 6.93
C LEU A 238 -5.85 -9.32 5.47
N TRP A 239 -6.38 -10.53 5.23
CA TRP A 239 -6.64 -11.08 3.90
C TRP A 239 -5.42 -11.13 2.97
N ARG A 240 -4.22 -11.27 3.54
CA ARG A 240 -2.98 -11.44 2.78
C ARG A 240 -2.82 -12.88 2.31
N THR A 241 -1.98 -13.06 1.30
CA THR A 241 -1.54 -14.39 0.86
C THR A 241 -0.07 -14.59 1.22
N TRP A 242 0.24 -15.69 1.91
CA TRP A 242 1.61 -16.12 2.17
C TRP A 242 1.91 -17.37 1.34
N ILE A 243 2.97 -17.33 0.53
CA ILE A 243 3.35 -18.47 -0.33
C ILE A 243 4.45 -19.32 0.32
N PRO A 244 4.52 -20.63 0.03
CA PRO A 244 5.61 -21.47 0.51
C PRO A 244 6.97 -21.01 0.00
N ASP A 245 8.02 -21.36 0.75
CA ASP A 245 9.37 -20.85 0.53
C ASP A 245 10.26 -21.71 -0.38
N ASP A 246 9.83 -22.93 -0.72
CA ASP A 246 10.63 -23.92 -1.44
C ASP A 246 11.25 -23.40 -2.74
N ALA A 247 10.52 -22.56 -3.47
CA ALA A 247 10.97 -21.98 -4.74
C ALA A 247 12.09 -20.94 -4.60
N PHE A 248 12.34 -20.44 -3.39
CA PHE A 248 13.31 -19.39 -3.10
C PHE A 248 14.56 -19.92 -2.39
N LEU A 249 14.55 -21.18 -1.92
CA LEU A 249 15.71 -21.78 -1.26
C LEU A 249 16.87 -21.99 -2.24
N LYS A 250 18.05 -21.50 -1.86
CA LYS A 250 19.29 -21.74 -2.61
C LYS A 250 19.69 -23.22 -2.60
N LEU A 251 19.53 -23.88 -1.44
CA LEU A 251 19.84 -25.29 -1.26
C LEU A 251 18.86 -25.92 -0.28
N VAL A 252 17.94 -26.74 -0.79
CA VAL A 252 16.89 -27.38 0.04
C VAL A 252 17.52 -28.25 1.15
N ALA A 253 18.57 -29.01 0.83
CA ALA A 253 19.24 -29.93 1.76
C ALA A 253 19.90 -29.24 2.97
N ALA A 254 20.13 -27.92 2.91
CA ALA A 254 20.68 -27.14 4.03
C ALA A 254 19.65 -26.93 5.15
N SER A 255 18.37 -27.19 4.90
CA SER A 255 17.29 -26.88 5.84
C SER A 255 16.33 -28.05 6.05
N LYS A 256 15.58 -27.99 7.15
CA LYS A 256 14.48 -28.91 7.44
C LYS A 256 13.25 -28.10 7.86
N ALA A 257 12.11 -28.39 7.24
CA ALA A 257 10.83 -27.81 7.64
C ALA A 257 10.31 -28.49 8.92
N ILE A 258 9.75 -27.69 9.82
CA ILE A 258 9.12 -28.13 11.06
C ILE A 258 7.76 -27.45 11.24
N SER A 259 6.90 -28.08 12.03
CA SER A 259 5.58 -27.56 12.36
C SER A 259 5.28 -27.73 13.85
N PHE A 260 4.43 -26.86 14.36
CA PHE A 260 4.05 -26.80 15.76
C PHE A 260 2.54 -26.78 15.89
N SER A 261 2.00 -27.75 16.62
CA SER A 261 0.55 -27.90 16.86
C SER A 261 0.08 -27.21 18.14
N GLY A 262 1.00 -26.65 18.92
CA GLY A 262 0.67 -25.93 20.14
C GLY A 262 0.14 -24.53 19.86
N ARG A 263 -0.26 -23.85 20.94
CA ARG A 263 -0.79 -22.48 20.87
C ARG A 263 0.35 -21.47 20.72
N ILE A 264 0.26 -20.63 19.70
CA ILE A 264 1.13 -19.44 19.55
C ILE A 264 0.75 -18.39 20.60
N LYS A 265 1.76 -17.89 21.31
CA LYS A 265 1.61 -17.03 22.50
C LYS A 265 1.94 -15.58 22.18
N TYR A 266 1.00 -14.93 21.51
CA TYR A 266 1.02 -13.49 21.29
C TYR A 266 1.04 -12.74 22.62
N HIS A 267 1.89 -11.71 22.74
CA HIS A 267 2.04 -10.90 23.94
C HIS A 267 2.26 -9.43 23.59
N VAL A 268 2.00 -8.55 24.55
CA VAL A 268 2.23 -7.11 24.39
C VAL A 268 3.71 -6.83 24.26
N GLY A 269 4.11 -6.09 23.22
CA GLY A 269 5.50 -5.78 22.92
C GLY A 269 6.15 -6.76 21.93
N GLY A 270 5.52 -7.91 21.67
CA GLY A 270 5.88 -8.82 20.57
C GLY A 270 5.09 -8.53 19.30
N ALA A 271 5.19 -9.44 18.32
CA ALA A 271 4.36 -9.35 17.12
C ALA A 271 2.89 -9.62 17.46
N SER A 272 1.95 -8.86 16.90
CA SER A 272 0.52 -9.16 17.00
C SER A 272 0.08 -10.20 15.96
N ARG A 273 -1.17 -10.67 16.10
CA ARG A 273 -1.77 -11.61 15.16
C ARG A 273 -1.97 -10.98 13.80
N GLU A 274 -2.15 -9.67 13.77
CA GLU A 274 -2.29 -8.88 12.56
C GLU A 274 -0.95 -8.69 11.84
N VAL A 275 0.18 -8.63 12.56
CA VAL A 275 1.51 -8.66 11.96
C VAL A 275 1.72 -9.94 11.15
N ALA A 276 1.45 -11.12 11.74
CA ALA A 276 1.31 -12.37 10.99
C ALA A 276 0.46 -13.41 11.74
N PRO A 277 -0.32 -14.23 11.02
CA PRO A 277 -1.25 -15.18 11.63
C PRO A 277 -0.53 -16.40 12.21
N ASP A 278 -1.24 -17.17 13.03
CA ASP A 278 -0.71 -18.38 13.68
C ASP A 278 -0.09 -19.34 12.66
N ASN A 279 -0.71 -19.47 11.49
CA ASN A 279 -0.26 -20.35 10.40
C ASN A 279 1.16 -20.02 9.87
N VAL A 280 1.65 -18.80 10.10
CA VAL A 280 3.03 -18.40 9.78
C VAL A 280 3.95 -18.78 10.94
N TYR A 281 3.58 -18.41 12.17
CA TYR A 281 4.41 -18.68 13.35
C TYR A 281 4.40 -20.14 13.82
N SER A 282 3.47 -20.97 13.35
CA SER A 282 3.37 -22.41 13.63
C SER A 282 4.19 -23.29 12.69
N SER A 283 4.81 -22.70 11.68
CA SER A 283 5.76 -23.38 10.78
C SER A 283 7.09 -22.66 10.80
N ALA A 284 8.15 -23.40 10.48
CA ALA A 284 9.47 -22.82 10.31
C ALA A 284 10.35 -23.72 9.44
N ARG A 285 11.48 -23.17 9.02
CA ARG A 285 12.66 -23.95 8.67
C ARG A 285 13.75 -23.75 9.69
N ILE A 286 14.38 -24.86 10.03
CA ILE A 286 15.61 -24.89 10.81
C ILE A 286 16.77 -25.36 9.93
N MET A 287 17.99 -25.08 10.36
CA MET A 287 19.17 -25.68 9.73
C MET A 287 19.10 -27.21 9.80
N SER A 288 19.45 -27.87 8.70
CA SER A 288 19.62 -29.31 8.68
C SER A 288 20.89 -29.69 9.45
N TYR A 289 20.90 -30.86 10.08
CA TYR A 289 22.11 -31.44 10.64
C TYR A 289 22.70 -32.40 9.62
N PRO A 290 23.76 -32.02 8.88
CA PRO A 290 24.61 -33.05 8.31
C PRO A 290 25.28 -33.81 9.46
N ASN A 291 25.62 -35.09 9.26
CA ASN A 291 26.34 -35.93 10.22
C ASN A 291 27.80 -35.44 10.44
N VAL A 292 27.97 -34.17 10.78
CA VAL A 292 29.23 -33.47 11.03
C VAL A 292 29.05 -32.65 12.30
N SER A 293 30.10 -32.65 13.11
CA SER A 293 30.11 -32.09 14.45
C SER A 293 29.88 -30.57 14.50
N MET A 294 30.11 -29.83 13.40
CA MET A 294 29.83 -28.40 13.29
C MET A 294 29.43 -28.05 11.85
N PRO A 295 28.17 -27.69 11.58
CA PRO A 295 27.76 -27.24 10.25
C PRO A 295 28.31 -25.83 9.96
N ASP A 296 29.18 -25.69 8.96
CA ASP A 296 29.72 -24.40 8.49
C ASP A 296 29.02 -23.98 7.18
N PHE A 297 27.71 -23.72 7.25
CA PHE A 297 26.93 -23.24 6.12
C PHE A 297 25.73 -22.45 6.61
N ASN A 298 25.16 -21.63 5.72
CA ASN A 298 23.93 -20.89 5.99
C ASN A 298 22.74 -21.48 5.22
N VAL A 299 21.54 -21.37 5.79
CA VAL A 299 20.30 -21.55 5.03
C VAL A 299 20.01 -20.22 4.35
N THR A 300 19.96 -20.22 3.02
CA THR A 300 19.81 -19.01 2.21
C THR A 300 18.59 -19.08 1.31
N TRP A 301 17.82 -18.00 1.30
CA TRP A 301 16.76 -17.72 0.33
C TRP A 301 17.21 -16.62 -0.64
N VAL A 302 16.83 -16.74 -1.91
CA VAL A 302 17.20 -15.83 -3.00
C VAL A 302 15.94 -15.28 -3.66
N PHE A 303 15.85 -13.95 -3.74
CA PHE A 303 14.68 -13.25 -4.26
C PHE A 303 15.07 -12.29 -5.37
N PRO A 304 14.61 -12.49 -6.61
CA PRO A 304 14.79 -11.50 -7.67
C PRO A 304 14.13 -10.17 -7.30
N VAL A 305 14.84 -9.05 -7.46
CA VAL A 305 14.35 -7.70 -7.15
C VAL A 305 14.75 -6.69 -8.22
N LYS A 306 14.09 -5.53 -8.23
CA LYS A 306 14.44 -4.42 -9.12
C LYS A 306 15.60 -3.62 -8.51
N SER A 307 16.66 -3.42 -9.29
CA SER A 307 17.78 -2.56 -8.90
C SER A 307 17.34 -1.10 -8.77
N GLY A 308 18.08 -0.31 -7.98
CA GLY A 308 17.83 1.14 -7.81
C GLY A 308 16.79 1.48 -6.73
N TYR A 309 16.41 0.50 -5.90
CA TYR A 309 15.48 0.68 -4.80
C TYR A 309 16.08 0.19 -3.48
N SER A 310 15.59 0.76 -2.38
CA SER A 310 15.76 0.21 -1.04
C SER A 310 14.60 -0.75 -0.74
N TYR A 311 14.87 -1.73 0.12
CA TYR A 311 13.91 -2.76 0.49
C TYR A 311 13.83 -2.89 2.01
N LEU A 312 12.61 -2.94 2.52
CA LEU A 312 12.32 -3.41 3.86
C LEU A 312 12.21 -4.94 3.81
N VAL A 313 13.07 -5.62 4.55
CA VAL A 313 13.05 -7.06 4.78
C VAL A 313 12.57 -7.29 6.22
N ARG A 314 11.38 -7.86 6.37
CA ARG A 314 10.84 -8.26 7.66
C ARG A 314 10.99 -9.76 7.83
N MET A 315 11.66 -10.17 8.89
CA MET A 315 11.84 -11.57 9.27
C MET A 315 10.95 -11.88 10.47
N HIS A 316 10.17 -12.95 10.38
CA HIS A 316 9.27 -13.40 11.44
C HIS A 316 9.86 -14.60 12.18
N PHE A 317 9.90 -14.51 13.50
CA PHE A 317 10.47 -15.51 14.38
C PHE A 317 9.47 -15.96 15.44
N CYS A 318 9.48 -17.24 15.74
CA CYS A 318 8.75 -17.84 16.85
C CYS A 318 9.47 -19.14 17.17
N ASP A 319 10.09 -19.20 18.36
CA ASP A 319 10.81 -20.40 18.76
C ASP A 319 9.82 -21.52 19.09
N ILE A 320 9.61 -22.37 18.10
CA ILE A 320 8.77 -23.56 18.13
C ILE A 320 9.59 -24.86 18.15
N ALA A 321 10.90 -24.74 18.30
CA ALA A 321 11.84 -25.84 18.09
C ALA A 321 12.64 -26.19 19.34
N SER A 322 12.99 -25.19 20.16
CA SER A 322 13.75 -25.40 21.40
C SER A 322 12.91 -26.07 22.49
N MET A 323 13.58 -26.78 23.39
CA MET A 323 12.94 -27.41 24.55
C MET A 323 12.92 -26.49 25.77
N ALA A 324 13.87 -25.55 25.85
CA ALA A 324 13.92 -24.50 26.86
C ALA A 324 14.35 -23.15 26.24
N LEU A 325 14.27 -22.09 27.05
CA LEU A 325 14.74 -20.75 26.68
C LEU A 325 16.26 -20.72 26.60
N ASN A 326 16.80 -19.75 25.85
CA ASN A 326 18.24 -19.49 25.72
C ASN A 326 19.02 -20.69 25.15
N GLU A 327 18.38 -21.48 24.28
CA GLU A 327 19.01 -22.65 23.63
C GLU A 327 19.34 -22.41 22.14
N LEU A 328 18.93 -21.26 21.58
CA LEU A 328 18.93 -20.99 20.15
C LEU A 328 19.53 -19.61 19.86
N TYR A 329 20.79 -19.59 19.45
CA TYR A 329 21.52 -18.40 19.02
C TYR A 329 21.92 -18.54 17.55
N PHE A 330 21.60 -17.56 16.73
CA PHE A 330 21.99 -17.59 15.31
C PHE A 330 22.30 -16.22 14.76
N ASP A 331 22.98 -16.25 13.63
CA ASP A 331 23.30 -15.05 12.88
C ASP A 331 22.34 -14.88 11.71
N ILE A 332 22.01 -13.63 11.44
CA ILE A 332 21.18 -13.19 10.32
C ILE A 332 22.06 -12.42 9.35
N TYR A 333 22.00 -12.81 8.07
CA TYR A 333 22.73 -12.14 7.00
C TYR A 333 21.79 -11.68 5.89
N ILE A 334 21.97 -10.45 5.41
CA ILE A 334 21.25 -9.91 4.25
C ILE A 334 22.29 -9.46 3.22
N ASN A 335 22.22 -9.99 2.00
CA ASN A 335 23.24 -9.84 0.96
C ASN A 335 24.66 -10.23 1.39
N GLY A 336 24.75 -11.21 2.31
CA GLY A 336 26.02 -11.65 2.89
C GLY A 336 26.57 -10.73 3.98
N TYR A 337 25.93 -9.59 4.26
CA TYR A 337 26.30 -8.69 5.34
C TYR A 337 25.65 -9.13 6.64
N ALA A 338 26.39 -9.07 7.74
CA ALA A 338 25.88 -9.40 9.07
C ALA A 338 24.83 -8.35 9.48
N ALA A 339 23.58 -8.77 9.52
CA ALA A 339 22.45 -7.92 9.89
C ALA A 339 22.16 -8.01 11.40
N TYR A 340 22.29 -9.19 11.99
CA TYR A 340 22.19 -9.40 13.43
C TYR A 340 23.05 -10.59 13.82
N LEU A 341 23.96 -10.44 14.77
CA LEU A 341 24.79 -11.53 15.29
C LEU A 341 24.25 -12.00 16.63
N ASP A 342 24.40 -13.30 16.91
CA ASP A 342 24.03 -13.92 18.19
C ASP A 342 22.55 -13.67 18.57
N PHE A 343 21.67 -13.68 17.58
CA PHE A 343 20.24 -13.40 17.75
C PHE A 343 19.58 -14.44 18.66
N ASP A 344 19.02 -13.98 19.77
CA ASP A 344 18.26 -14.77 20.74
C ASP A 344 16.78 -14.34 20.74
N ILE A 345 15.91 -15.24 20.30
CA ILE A 345 14.47 -14.99 20.27
C ILE A 345 13.90 -14.85 21.70
N SER A 346 14.47 -15.57 22.68
CA SER A 346 13.96 -15.62 24.07
C SER A 346 14.00 -14.25 24.73
N GLU A 347 15.09 -13.50 24.51
CA GLU A 347 15.26 -12.14 25.02
C GLU A 347 14.23 -11.16 24.43
N LEU A 348 13.93 -11.32 23.15
CA LEU A 348 13.07 -10.41 22.38
C LEU A 348 11.58 -10.75 22.47
N SER A 349 11.24 -11.98 22.87
CA SER A 349 9.87 -12.49 22.91
C SER A 349 9.30 -12.62 24.33
N GLY A 350 9.84 -11.82 25.27
CA GLY A 350 9.33 -11.76 26.64
C GLY A 350 9.62 -13.02 27.46
N GLN A 351 10.74 -13.71 27.18
CA GLN A 351 11.18 -14.92 27.89
C GLN A 351 10.15 -16.06 27.80
N MET A 352 9.64 -16.31 26.58
CA MET A 352 8.58 -17.30 26.35
C MET A 352 8.78 -18.07 25.04
N LEU A 353 8.75 -19.41 25.11
CA LEU A 353 8.69 -20.24 23.91
C LEU A 353 7.33 -20.14 23.20
N ALA A 354 7.36 -20.31 21.88
CA ALA A 354 6.24 -20.13 20.96
C ALA A 354 5.63 -18.72 21.01
N ALA A 355 6.42 -17.71 21.40
CA ALA A 355 6.04 -16.30 21.37
C ALA A 355 6.56 -15.61 20.10
N PRO A 356 5.69 -15.02 19.27
CA PRO A 356 6.07 -14.32 18.05
C PRO A 356 6.90 -13.05 18.26
N TYR A 357 7.87 -12.86 17.37
CA TYR A 357 8.65 -11.65 17.19
C TYR A 357 8.86 -11.38 15.69
N TYR A 358 9.16 -10.14 15.32
CA TYR A 358 9.63 -9.80 13.98
C TYR A 358 10.77 -8.79 14.07
N ALA A 359 11.69 -8.85 13.11
CA ALA A 359 12.76 -7.89 12.97
C ALA A 359 12.73 -7.27 11.56
N ASP A 360 12.85 -5.95 11.51
CA ASP A 360 12.80 -5.15 10.29
C ASP A 360 14.19 -4.65 9.92
N PHE A 361 14.60 -4.92 8.69
CA PHE A 361 15.87 -4.51 8.12
C PHE A 361 15.64 -3.71 6.84
N VAL A 362 16.40 -2.63 6.65
CA VAL A 362 16.42 -1.86 5.40
C VAL A 362 17.74 -2.14 4.69
N ILE A 363 17.68 -2.47 3.40
CA ILE A 363 18.87 -2.66 2.57
C ILE A 363 18.70 -2.01 1.20
N ASP A 364 19.78 -1.41 0.72
CA ASP A 364 19.85 -0.78 -0.59
C ASP A 364 20.25 -1.81 -1.66
N ALA A 365 19.39 -2.01 -2.66
CA ALA A 365 19.69 -2.84 -3.82
C ALA A 365 20.06 -1.97 -5.03
N HIS A 366 21.09 -1.12 -4.90
CA HIS A 366 21.45 -0.18 -5.97
C HIS A 366 21.83 -0.87 -7.28
N ALA A 367 22.71 -1.87 -7.23
CA ALA A 367 23.14 -2.64 -8.40
C ALA A 367 22.70 -4.13 -8.35
N ALA A 368 22.13 -4.56 -7.23
CA ALA A 368 21.73 -5.94 -7.03
C ALA A 368 20.43 -6.25 -7.79
N LYS A 369 20.41 -7.40 -8.48
CA LYS A 369 19.21 -7.94 -9.16
C LYS A 369 18.47 -8.96 -8.30
N GLU A 370 19.06 -9.33 -7.17
CA GLU A 370 18.51 -10.27 -6.22
C GLU A 370 18.88 -9.85 -4.80
N LEU A 371 18.02 -10.18 -3.84
CA LEU A 371 18.31 -10.14 -2.43
C LEU A 371 18.55 -11.56 -1.93
N THR A 372 19.59 -11.72 -1.11
CA THR A 372 19.83 -12.98 -0.39
C THR A 372 19.59 -12.77 1.09
N ILE A 373 18.76 -13.61 1.68
CA ILE A 373 18.48 -13.61 3.12
C ILE A 373 18.99 -14.94 3.64
N SER A 374 19.81 -14.91 4.69
CA SER A 374 20.38 -16.12 5.26
C SER A 374 20.31 -16.14 6.78
N ILE A 375 20.15 -17.35 7.32
CA ILE A 375 20.33 -17.64 8.74
C ILE A 375 21.45 -18.68 8.89
N GLY A 376 22.29 -18.51 9.90
CA GLY A 376 23.49 -19.33 10.09
C GLY A 376 23.81 -19.57 11.56
N PRO A 377 24.75 -20.48 11.86
CA PRO A 377 25.13 -20.80 13.22
C PRO A 377 25.85 -19.61 13.87
N SER A 378 25.54 -19.35 15.15
CA SER A 378 26.33 -18.43 15.99
C SER A 378 27.42 -19.22 16.74
N SER A 379 28.52 -18.54 17.09
CA SER A 379 29.57 -19.09 17.95
C SER A 379 29.10 -19.39 19.39
N LEU A 380 27.98 -18.81 19.82
CA LEU A 380 27.36 -19.09 21.12
C LEU A 380 26.46 -20.32 21.12
N SER A 381 26.13 -20.85 19.94
CA SER A 381 25.28 -22.04 19.80
C SER A 381 26.03 -23.33 20.15
N SER A 382 25.33 -24.25 20.81
CA SER A 382 25.86 -25.59 21.07
C SER A 382 25.76 -26.44 19.80
N PRO A 383 26.85 -27.08 19.33
CA PRO A 383 26.84 -27.83 18.07
C PRO A 383 25.84 -29.01 18.01
N GLU A 384 25.38 -29.49 19.17
CA GLU A 384 24.42 -30.58 19.30
C GLU A 384 22.95 -30.10 19.28
N ARG A 385 22.70 -28.79 19.16
CA ARG A 385 21.38 -28.16 19.31
C ARG A 385 20.93 -27.42 18.06
N ILE A 386 19.69 -26.93 18.06
CA ILE A 386 19.11 -26.25 16.90
C ILE A 386 19.87 -24.96 16.70
N ASN A 387 20.39 -24.76 15.49
CA ASN A 387 21.30 -23.66 15.25
C ASN A 387 20.56 -22.40 14.84
N ALA A 388 19.66 -22.44 13.85
CA ALA A 388 18.91 -21.26 13.41
C ALA A 388 17.49 -21.62 12.99
N ILE A 389 16.56 -20.67 13.08
CA ILE A 389 15.15 -20.81 12.72
C ILE A 389 14.62 -19.58 11.98
N LEU A 390 13.67 -19.78 11.06
CA LEU A 390 12.86 -18.71 10.46
C LEU A 390 11.44 -19.20 10.19
N ASN A 391 10.43 -18.40 10.53
CA ASN A 391 9.01 -18.76 10.41
C ASN A 391 8.30 -18.06 9.25
N GLY A 392 8.70 -16.84 8.93
CA GLY A 392 8.10 -16.05 7.85
C GLY A 392 9.04 -14.98 7.33
N LEU A 393 8.78 -14.50 6.11
CA LEU A 393 9.55 -13.44 5.49
C LEU A 393 8.63 -12.53 4.66
N GLU A 394 8.74 -11.22 4.83
CA GLU A 394 8.14 -10.24 3.93
C GLU A 394 9.25 -9.36 3.34
N ILE A 395 9.15 -9.08 2.04
CA ILE A 395 10.04 -8.15 1.35
C ILE A 395 9.17 -7.09 0.70
N MET A 396 9.44 -5.84 1.05
CA MET A 396 8.67 -4.69 0.60
C MET A 396 9.61 -3.67 -0.02
N LYS A 397 9.35 -3.31 -1.28
CA LYS A 397 10.10 -2.29 -1.99
C LYS A 397 9.69 -0.92 -1.49
N MET A 398 10.66 -0.07 -1.15
CA MET A 398 10.42 1.29 -0.68
C MET A 398 10.37 2.26 -1.86
N ASN A 399 9.57 3.32 -1.77
CA ASN A 399 9.60 4.36 -2.78
C ASN A 399 10.97 5.04 -2.85
N ASN A 400 11.38 5.43 -4.06
CA ASN A 400 12.60 6.19 -4.25
C ASN A 400 12.41 7.68 -3.86
N SER A 401 13.47 8.46 -4.02
CA SER A 401 13.50 9.91 -3.74
C SER A 401 12.52 10.73 -4.58
N MET A 402 12.00 10.18 -5.69
CA MET A 402 10.99 10.82 -6.54
C MET A 402 9.54 10.50 -6.09
N GLY A 403 9.38 9.78 -4.98
CA GLY A 403 8.06 9.30 -4.52
C GLY A 403 7.49 8.20 -5.41
N SER A 404 8.35 7.43 -6.10
CA SER A 404 7.91 6.39 -7.04
C SER A 404 8.31 5.01 -6.58
N LEU A 405 7.39 4.06 -6.77
CA LEU A 405 7.63 2.63 -6.64
C LEU A 405 7.92 1.96 -8.00
N ASP A 406 7.80 2.68 -9.11
CA ASP A 406 8.02 2.11 -10.44
C ASP A 406 8.61 3.11 -11.44
N GLY A 407 9.95 3.13 -11.53
CA GLY A 407 10.73 4.04 -12.37
C GLY A 407 11.21 5.30 -11.63
N GLU A 408 12.01 6.10 -12.34
CA GLU A 408 12.63 7.35 -11.85
C GLU A 408 11.83 8.59 -12.29
N ILE A 409 10.51 8.53 -12.13
CA ILE A 409 9.57 9.57 -12.56
C ILE A 409 8.60 9.84 -11.41
N SER A 410 8.24 11.10 -11.15
CA SER A 410 7.28 11.46 -10.10
C SER A 410 5.84 11.48 -10.60
N ALA A 411 4.87 11.29 -9.70
CA ALA A 411 3.45 11.39 -10.02
C ALA A 411 3.08 12.76 -10.62
N ASP A 412 3.59 13.87 -10.06
CA ASP A 412 3.32 15.23 -10.57
C ASP A 412 3.77 15.40 -12.04
N SER A 413 4.91 14.83 -12.42
CA SER A 413 5.39 14.90 -13.79
C SER A 413 4.47 14.18 -14.80
N ILE A 414 3.91 13.02 -14.41
CA ILE A 414 2.91 12.29 -15.21
C ILE A 414 1.59 13.07 -15.28
N LEU A 415 1.14 13.63 -14.17
CA LEU A 415 -0.10 14.41 -14.09
C LEU A 415 -0.03 15.71 -14.92
N ARG A 416 1.13 16.36 -15.01
CA ARG A 416 1.34 17.55 -15.85
C ARG A 416 1.44 17.24 -17.34
N SER A 417 2.01 16.09 -17.69
CA SER A 417 2.16 15.67 -19.10
C SER A 417 0.87 15.09 -19.70
N SER A 418 -0.08 14.73 -18.84
CA SER A 418 -1.42 14.29 -19.23
C SER A 418 -2.20 15.44 -19.88
N PRO A 419 -2.91 15.22 -21.01
CA PRO A 419 -3.61 16.27 -21.72
C PRO A 419 -4.78 16.84 -20.89
N ARG A 420 -4.50 17.84 -20.06
CA ARG A 420 -5.52 18.73 -19.49
C ARG A 420 -6.07 19.56 -20.65
N ARG A 421 -7.28 19.26 -21.12
CA ARG A 421 -7.99 20.24 -21.95
C ARG A 421 -8.14 21.50 -21.09
N HIS A 422 -7.59 22.62 -21.55
CA HIS A 422 -7.87 23.94 -21.02
C HIS A 422 -9.38 24.22 -21.11
N MET A 423 -10.16 23.73 -20.15
CA MET A 423 -11.56 24.06 -19.99
C MET A 423 -11.61 25.24 -19.03
N GLY A 424 -11.21 26.41 -19.52
CA GLY A 424 -11.16 27.63 -18.70
C GLY A 424 -10.67 28.89 -19.41
N ILE A 425 -9.97 28.78 -20.55
CA ILE A 425 -9.40 29.96 -21.21
C ILE A 425 -10.30 30.53 -22.32
N LEU A 426 -11.29 29.79 -22.83
CA LEU A 426 -12.20 30.29 -23.87
C LEU A 426 -13.39 31.11 -23.32
N ALA A 427 -13.78 30.93 -22.05
CA ALA A 427 -14.88 31.72 -21.49
C ALA A 427 -14.50 33.20 -21.26
N PRO A 428 -13.31 33.53 -20.72
CA PRO A 428 -12.87 34.92 -20.63
C PRO A 428 -12.61 35.54 -22.01
N SER A 429 -12.11 34.77 -22.98
CA SER A 429 -11.81 35.30 -24.32
C SER A 429 -13.07 35.65 -25.09
N VAL A 430 -14.13 34.81 -25.03
CA VAL A 430 -15.40 35.10 -25.71
C VAL A 430 -16.12 36.29 -25.08
N VAL A 431 -16.07 36.43 -23.75
CA VAL A 431 -16.64 37.60 -23.04
C VAL A 431 -15.85 38.88 -23.37
N LEU A 432 -14.52 38.82 -23.42
CA LEU A 432 -13.69 39.96 -23.78
C LEU A 432 -13.89 40.38 -25.25
N SER A 433 -13.95 39.40 -26.17
CA SER A 433 -14.22 39.68 -27.59
C SER A 433 -15.60 40.30 -27.82
N SER A 434 -16.63 39.83 -27.11
CA SER A 434 -17.98 40.38 -27.22
C SER A 434 -18.12 41.78 -26.59
N LEU A 435 -17.43 42.03 -25.46
CA LEU A 435 -17.35 43.38 -24.87
C LEU A 435 -16.61 44.37 -25.76
N LEU A 436 -15.50 43.97 -26.39
CA LEU A 436 -14.75 44.80 -27.34
C LEU A 436 -15.59 45.11 -28.58
N LEU A 437 -16.34 44.14 -29.11
CA LEU A 437 -17.23 44.37 -30.24
C LEU A 437 -18.35 45.36 -29.89
N ALA A 438 -18.96 45.21 -28.70
CA ALA A 438 -19.99 46.13 -28.21
C ALA A 438 -19.45 47.55 -28.03
N ALA A 439 -18.24 47.69 -27.45
CA ALA A 439 -17.58 48.98 -27.28
C ALA A 439 -17.26 49.64 -28.64
N PHE A 440 -16.80 48.86 -29.62
CA PHE A 440 -16.54 49.35 -30.98
C PHE A 440 -17.82 49.84 -31.67
N VAL A 441 -18.92 49.08 -31.59
CA VAL A 441 -20.22 49.49 -32.16
C VAL A 441 -20.76 50.75 -31.48
N LEU A 442 -20.63 50.86 -30.16
CA LEU A 442 -21.03 52.07 -29.42
C LEU A 442 -20.16 53.28 -29.78
N HIS A 443 -18.85 53.08 -29.99
CA HIS A 443 -17.96 54.15 -30.40
C HIS A 443 -18.30 54.65 -31.81
N LYS A 444 -18.51 53.74 -32.77
CA LYS A 444 -18.92 54.07 -34.15
C LYS A 444 -20.26 54.80 -34.19
N ARG A 445 -21.25 54.37 -33.38
CA ARG A 445 -22.54 55.08 -33.26
C ARG A 445 -22.40 56.47 -32.65
N ARG A 446 -21.44 56.68 -31.74
CA ARG A 446 -21.16 58.01 -31.17
C ARG A 446 -20.45 58.93 -32.15
N THR A 447 -19.55 58.42 -32.99
CA THR A 447 -18.90 59.22 -34.03
C THR A 447 -19.90 59.59 -35.13
N GLU A 448 -20.74 58.65 -35.58
CA GLU A 448 -21.80 58.93 -36.57
C GLU A 448 -22.84 59.94 -36.07
N LYS A 449 -23.18 59.94 -34.77
CA LYS A 449 -24.06 60.97 -34.17
C LYS A 449 -23.38 62.34 -33.98
N LYS A 450 -22.04 62.39 -33.95
CA LYS A 450 -21.30 63.64 -33.81
C LYS A 450 -21.13 64.36 -35.15
N ASP A 451 -21.12 63.60 -36.24
CA ASP A 451 -21.06 64.12 -37.61
C ASP A 451 -22.45 64.54 -38.16
N SER A 452 -23.55 64.22 -37.47
CA SER A 452 -24.91 64.61 -37.87
C SER A 452 -25.44 65.88 -37.20
N MET A 453 -24.60 66.66 -36.51
CA MET A 453 -24.97 68.02 -36.04
C MET A 453 -24.53 69.06 -37.07
N GLU A 454 -25.20 69.08 -38.22
CA GLU A 454 -25.07 70.12 -39.22
C GLU A 454 -26.38 70.94 -39.28
N TRP A 455 -26.25 72.20 -38.86
CA TRP A 455 -27.00 73.40 -39.28
C TRP A 455 -28.50 73.30 -39.60
N SER A 456 -29.33 73.93 -38.75
CA SER A 456 -30.69 74.35 -39.09
C SER A 456 -30.67 75.75 -39.72
N PRO A 457 -31.27 76.00 -40.90
CA PRO A 457 -31.45 77.36 -41.41
C PRO A 457 -32.62 78.06 -40.73
N LEU A 458 -32.44 79.36 -40.45
CA LEU A 458 -33.45 80.26 -39.88
C LEU A 458 -34.64 80.44 -40.84
N PRO A 459 -35.89 80.54 -40.33
CA PRO A 459 -37.05 80.87 -41.16
C PRO A 459 -37.05 82.36 -41.52
N VAL A 460 -37.29 82.63 -42.79
CA VAL A 460 -37.49 83.97 -43.34
C VAL A 460 -38.97 84.32 -43.22
N ASP A 461 -39.31 85.21 -42.30
CA ASP A 461 -40.61 85.89 -42.29
C ASP A 461 -40.50 87.19 -43.09
N VAL A 462 -41.29 87.29 -44.15
CA VAL A 462 -41.56 88.54 -44.89
C VAL A 462 -43.06 88.83 -44.73
N PRO A 463 -43.45 89.99 -44.20
CA PRO A 463 -44.80 90.50 -44.38
C PRO A 463 -44.83 91.59 -45.46
N GLU A 464 -45.85 91.50 -46.32
CA GLU A 464 -46.24 92.54 -47.27
C GLU A 464 -46.78 93.80 -46.56
N GLY A 465 -46.52 94.97 -47.17
CA GLY A 465 -47.51 96.06 -47.25
C GLY A 465 -47.22 97.34 -46.46
N LYS A 466 -46.54 98.31 -47.09
CA LYS A 466 -47.12 99.58 -47.60
C LYS A 466 -46.06 100.46 -48.25
#